data_AF-A0AB38FDT7-F1
#
_entry.id   AF-A0AB38FDT7-F1
#
_cell.length_a   1.000
_cell.length_b   1.000
_cell.length_c   1.000
_cell.angle_alpha   90.00
_cell.angle_beta   90.00
_cell.angle_gamma   90.00
#
_symmetry.space_group_name_H-M   'P 1'
#
loop_
_entity.id
_entity.type
_entity.pdbx_description
1 polymer ?
#
loop_
_entity_poly.entity_id
_entity_poly.type
_entity_poly.pdbx_seq_one_letter_code
_entity_poly.pdbx_strand_id
1 'polypeptide(L)' 'MQIGAGKVFGGIGSVIGHEATHGFDDQGSQFDGNGNNVNWWTPADREQFAARTEKLADQFDAYTPIPAGPTSTSTAT' A
#
# COMPACT_ATOMS: atom_id res chain seq x y z
N MET A 1 -29.16 1.67 14.43
CA MET A 1 -28.05 0.73 14.12
C MET A 1 -26.75 1.49 14.33
N GLN A 2 -25.93 1.10 15.31
CA GLN A 2 -24.67 1.78 15.60
C GLN A 2 -23.54 0.98 14.97
N ILE A 3 -22.85 1.57 13.97
CA ILE A 3 -21.67 0.96 13.38
C ILE A 3 -20.56 1.10 14.42
N GLY A 4 -20.10 0.00 15.01
CA GLY A 4 -19.04 0.03 16.02
C GLY A 4 -17.75 0.64 15.46
N ALA A 5 -17.03 1.42 16.29
CA ALA A 5 -15.84 2.15 15.88
C ALA A 5 -14.79 1.27 15.16
N GLY A 6 -14.60 0.02 15.61
CA GLY A 6 -13.68 -0.93 14.96
C GLY A 6 -14.00 -1.20 13.49
N LYS A 7 -15.28 -1.17 13.09
CA LYS A 7 -15.68 -1.33 11.68
C LYS A 7 -15.36 -0.08 10.84
N VAL A 8 -15.44 1.10 11.44
CA VAL A 8 -15.09 2.36 10.75
C VAL A 8 -13.59 2.45 10.55
N PHE A 9 -12.80 2.21 11.61
CA PHE A 9 -11.33 2.24 11.51
C PHE A 9 -10.77 1.14 10.60
N GLY A 10 -11.31 -0.08 10.67
CA GLY A 10 -10.84 -1.18 9.82
C GLY A 10 -11.34 -1.13 8.37
N GLY A 11 -12.38 -0.34 8.09
CA GLY A 11 -12.92 -0.15 6.74
C GLY A 11 -12.41 1.15 6.12
N ILE A 12 -13.14 2.24 6.32
CA ILE A 12 -12.77 3.54 5.74
C ILE A 12 -11.46 4.09 6.32
N GLY A 13 -11.17 3.81 7.59
CA GLY A 13 -9.92 4.23 8.21
C GLY A 13 -8.69 3.63 7.53
N SER A 14 -8.74 2.34 7.13
CA SER A 14 -7.63 1.72 6.40
C SER A 14 -7.49 2.27 4.99
N VAL A 15 -8.61 2.60 4.31
CA VAL A 15 -8.56 3.24 2.99
C VAL A 15 -7.96 4.64 3.09
N ILE A 16 -8.39 5.46 4.04
CA ILE A 16 -7.79 6.79 4.27
C ILE A 16 -6.29 6.64 4.56
N GLY A 17 -5.90 5.66 5.38
CA GLY A 17 -4.50 5.35 5.64
C GLY A 17 -3.73 4.98 4.37
N HIS A 18 -4.31 4.14 3.51
CA HIS A 18 -3.74 3.73 2.23
C HIS A 18 -3.48 4.92 1.31
N GLU A 19 -4.47 5.81 1.12
CA GLU A 19 -4.31 7.00 0.29
C GLU A 19 -3.27 7.97 0.86
N ALA A 20 -3.24 8.13 2.20
CA ALA A 20 -2.23 8.96 2.84
C ALA A 20 -0.81 8.40 2.65
N THR A 21 -0.64 7.06 2.71
CA THR A 21 0.66 6.41 2.52
C THR A 21 1.17 6.48 1.09
N HIS A 22 0.31 6.64 0.08
CA HIS A 22 0.76 6.85 -1.30
C HIS A 22 1.60 8.12 -1.49
N GLY A 23 1.45 9.13 -0.63
CA GLY A 23 2.37 10.27 -0.60
C GLY A 23 3.80 9.92 -0.16
N PHE A 24 4.02 8.71 0.39
CA PHE A 24 5.29 8.26 0.96
C PHE A 24 5.76 6.91 0.42
N ASP A 25 5.09 6.36 -0.61
CA ASP A 25 5.57 5.15 -1.28
C ASP A 25 6.84 5.45 -2.11
N ASP A 26 7.37 4.45 -2.82
CA ASP A 26 8.61 4.57 -3.58
C ASP A 26 8.58 5.69 -4.63
N GLN A 27 7.39 6.01 -5.17
CA GLN A 27 7.20 7.09 -6.13
C GLN A 27 6.80 8.40 -5.43
N GLY A 28 5.80 8.37 -4.55
CA GLY A 28 5.30 9.53 -3.83
C GLY A 28 6.36 10.21 -2.96
N SER A 29 7.24 9.42 -2.34
CA SER A 29 8.36 9.93 -1.52
C SER A 29 9.36 10.82 -2.27
N GLN A 30 9.31 10.88 -3.60
CA GLN A 30 10.15 11.73 -4.43
C GLN A 30 9.60 13.17 -4.56
N PHE A 31 8.40 13.42 -4.05
CA PHE A 31 7.73 14.71 -4.13
C PHE A 31 7.65 15.38 -2.76
N ASP A 32 7.83 16.70 -2.71
CA ASP A 32 7.64 17.50 -1.49
C ASP A 32 6.15 17.75 -1.19
N GLY A 33 5.84 18.43 -0.08
CA GLY A 33 4.47 18.76 0.32
C GLY A 33 3.71 19.69 -0.63
N ASN A 34 4.39 20.24 -1.65
CA ASN A 34 3.79 21.05 -2.71
C ASN A 34 3.65 20.27 -4.03
N GLY A 35 4.12 19.02 -4.10
CA GLY A 35 4.08 18.20 -5.29
C GLY A 35 5.24 18.44 -6.26
N ASN A 36 6.35 19.06 -5.82
CA ASN A 36 7.54 19.20 -6.65
C ASN A 36 8.42 17.96 -6.53
N ASN A 37 8.96 17.47 -7.65
CA ASN A 37 9.94 16.38 -7.62
C ASN A 37 11.30 16.92 -7.16
N VAL A 38 11.54 16.85 -5.86
CA VAL A 38 12.75 17.33 -5.20
C VAL A 38 13.16 16.35 -4.10
N ASN A 39 14.46 16.08 -3.99
CA ASN A 39 14.95 15.24 -2.91
C ASN A 39 14.93 16.03 -1.59
N TRP A 40 14.01 15.66 -0.70
CA TRP A 40 13.89 16.20 0.66
C TRP A 40 14.41 15.23 1.73
N TRP A 41 14.97 14.09 1.34
CA TRP A 41 15.54 13.08 2.22
C TRP A 41 16.99 13.40 2.57
N THR A 42 17.42 13.00 3.76
CA THR A 42 18.84 12.81 4.01
C THR A 42 19.33 11.54 3.27
N PRO A 43 20.62 11.45 2.88
CA PRO A 43 21.13 10.26 2.23
C PRO A 43 20.94 8.98 3.06
N ALA A 44 21.15 9.06 4.37
CA ALA A 44 21.00 7.92 5.28
C ALA A 44 19.53 7.44 5.36
N ASP A 45 18.57 8.37 5.44
CA ASP A 45 17.16 7.99 5.50
C ASP A 45 16.68 7.38 4.17
N ARG A 46 17.18 7.88 3.02
CA ARG A 46 16.84 7.30 1.72
C ARG A 46 17.38 5.87 1.56
N GLU A 47 18.60 5.62 2.03
CA GLU A 47 19.18 4.27 2.03
C GLU A 47 18.35 3.30 2.88
N GLN A 48 17.97 3.73 4.09
CA GLN A 48 17.14 2.91 4.99
C GLN A 48 15.73 2.68 4.44
N PHE A 49 15.15 3.67 3.76
CA PHE A 49 13.86 3.51 3.09
C PHE A 49 13.95 2.46 1.98
N ALA A 50 14.94 2.58 1.09
CA ALA A 50 15.15 1.62 0.00
C ALA A 50 15.32 0.19 0.52
N ALA A 51 16.16 -0.01 1.54
CA ALA A 51 16.41 -1.32 2.14
C ALA A 51 15.16 -1.96 2.79
N ARG A 52 14.18 -1.16 3.24
CA ARG A 52 12.92 -1.67 3.80
C ARG A 52 11.91 -1.98 2.71
N THR A 53 11.84 -1.14 1.68
CA THR A 53 10.96 -1.35 0.52
C THR A 53 11.36 -2.60 -0.25
N GLU A 54 12.66 -2.86 -0.41
CA GLU A 54 13.17 -4.09 -1.05
C GLU A 54 12.72 -5.35 -0.31
N LYS A 55 12.80 -5.37 1.03
CA LYS A 55 12.29 -6.50 1.84
C LYS A 55 10.80 -6.75 1.65
N LEU A 56 10.02 -5.68 1.43
CA LEU A 56 8.59 -5.80 1.16
C LEU A 56 8.34 -6.37 -0.24
N ALA A 57 9.11 -5.95 -1.24
CA ALA A 57 9.06 -6.54 -2.58
C ALA A 57 9.39 -8.04 -2.52
N ASP A 58 10.51 -8.42 -1.90
CA ASP A 58 10.93 -9.81 -1.73
C ASP A 58 9.85 -10.68 -1.05
N GLN A 59 9.18 -10.11 -0.03
CA GLN A 59 8.10 -10.80 0.67
C GLN A 59 6.94 -11.14 -0.28
N PHE A 60 6.53 -10.19 -1.13
CA PHE A 60 5.41 -10.40 -2.05
C PHE A 60 5.78 -11.24 -3.26
N ASP A 61 7.02 -11.15 -3.75
CA ASP A 61 7.54 -11.99 -4.83
C ASP A 61 7.58 -13.48 -4.44
N ALA A 62 7.76 -13.78 -3.16
CA ALA A 62 7.70 -15.14 -2.63
C ALA A 62 6.27 -15.72 -2.56
N TYR A 63 5.23 -14.91 -2.74
CA TYR A 63 3.86 -15.38 -2.70
C TYR A 63 3.39 -15.91 -4.05
N THR A 64 2.79 -17.09 -4.02
CA THR A 64 1.96 -17.59 -5.12
C THR A 64 0.48 -17.34 -4.81
N PRO A 65 -0.31 -16.85 -5.79
CA PRO A 65 -1.75 -16.76 -5.63
C PRO A 65 -2.33 -18.11 -5.23
N ILE A 66 -3.23 -18.12 -4.24
CA ILE A 66 -4.00 -19.32 -3.96
C ILE A 66 -4.82 -19.68 -5.21
N PRO A 67 -4.95 -20.97 -5.55
CA PRO A 67 -5.85 -21.39 -6.61
C PRO A 67 -7.22 -20.76 -6.36
N ALA A 68 -7.84 -20.22 -7.42
CA ALA A 68 -9.22 -19.80 -7.31
C ALA A 68 -10.03 -21.00 -6.80
N GLY A 69 -10.74 -20.81 -5.67
CA GLY A 69 -11.77 -21.77 -5.25
C GLY A 69 -12.75 -22.02 -6.40
N PRO A 70 -13.53 -23.12 -6.38
CA PRO A 70 -14.30 -23.58 -7.53
C PRO A 70 -14.99 -22.39 -8.19
N THR A 71 -14.50 -22.03 -9.37
CA THR A 71 -15.05 -20.95 -10.17
C THR A 71 -16.52 -21.26 -10.32
N SER A 72 -17.38 -20.45 -9.71
CA SER A 72 -18.75 -20.31 -10.18
C SER A 72 -18.64 -19.65 -11.55
N THR A 73 -18.26 -20.42 -12.56
CA THR A 73 -18.53 -20.12 -13.96
C THR A 73 -20.02 -19.93 -14.03
N SER A 74 -20.44 -18.66 -14.03
CA SER A 74 -21.76 -18.28 -14.52
C SER A 74 -21.77 -18.64 -16.00
N THR A 75 -22.28 -19.83 -16.31
CA THR A 75 -22.70 -20.17 -17.66
C THR A 75 -23.93 -19.30 -17.94
N ALA A 76 -23.70 -18.10 -18.46
CA ALA A 76 -24.76 -17.32 -19.09
C ALA A 76 -25.17 -18.08 -20.35
N THR A 77 -26.37 -18.66 -20.30
CA THR A 77 -27.12 -19.09 -21.48
C THR A 77 -28.11 -17.98 -21.82
#